data_AF-A0A972UY31-F1
#
_entry.id   AF-A0A972UY31-F1
#
_cell.length_a   1.000
_cell.length_b   1.000
_cell.length_c   1.000
_cell.angle_alpha   90.00
_cell.angle_beta   90.00
_cell.angle_gamma   90.00
#
_symmetry.space_group_name_H-M   'P 1'
#
loop_
_entity.id
_entity.type
_entity.pdbx_description
1 polymer ?
#
loop_
_entity_poly.entity_id
_entity_poly.type
_entity_poly.pdbx_seq_one_letter_code
_entity_poly.pdbx_strand_id
1 'polypeptide(L)'
;MSDNNFSRRKFLAGAAAVGAVGAMGVGSLSSCASGGSETGSTGVWTPRELNLPPLLDIAPEGKELKAGVIGCGGRGSGAAFNFLDAGPGLSIVAIGDVFQDRVDDLKTKLKDRKNVEVPEENCFVGFDAFEKVIDAGVDVII
;
A
#
# COMPACT_ATOMS: atom_id res chain seq x y z
N MET A 1 24.17 41.87 2.09
CA MET A 1 24.52 40.60 2.74
C MET A 1 23.23 39.97 3.25
N SER A 2 22.78 38.74 2.96
CA SER A 2 23.11 37.69 1.99
C SER A 2 21.91 36.74 2.07
N ASP A 3 21.18 36.53 0.98
CA ASP A 3 20.05 35.60 0.94
C ASP A 3 20.55 34.16 0.94
N ASN A 4 20.34 33.44 2.05
CA ASN A 4 20.72 32.04 2.18
C ASN A 4 19.69 31.13 1.51
N ASN A 5 19.79 31.02 0.17
CA ASN A 5 19.03 30.08 -0.64
C ASN A 5 19.65 28.67 -0.56
N PHE A 6 19.38 27.97 0.55
CA PHE A 6 19.74 26.55 0.71
C PHE A 6 18.76 25.69 -0.09
N SER A 7 18.99 25.61 -1.40
CA SER A 7 18.22 24.73 -2.28
C SER A 7 18.71 23.28 -2.16
N ARG A 8 17.77 22.33 -2.07
CA ARG A 8 18.02 20.87 -2.01
C ARG A 8 19.00 20.38 -3.07
N ARG A 9 19.06 21.03 -4.24
CA ARG A 9 20.02 20.73 -5.31
C ARG A 9 21.48 21.00 -4.93
N LYS A 10 21.76 22.03 -4.13
CA LYS A 10 23.11 22.36 -3.65
C LYS A 10 23.61 21.39 -2.58
N PHE A 11 22.69 20.87 -1.76
CA PHE A 11 22.99 19.86 -0.75
C PHE A 11 23.34 18.51 -1.39
N LEU A 12 22.56 18.04 -2.36
CA LEU A 12 22.84 16.79 -3.07
C LEU A 12 24.11 16.89 -3.93
N ALA A 13 24.36 18.05 -4.56
CA ALA A 13 25.60 18.28 -5.30
C ALA A 13 26.84 18.30 -4.39
N GLY A 14 26.73 18.86 -3.17
CA GLY A 14 27.80 18.84 -2.17
C GLY A 14 28.10 17.44 -1.63
N ALA A 15 27.08 16.60 -1.47
CA ALA A 15 27.24 15.22 -0.99
C ALA A 15 27.95 14.31 -2.01
N ALA A 16 27.75 14.53 -3.31
CA ALA A 16 28.40 13.75 -4.37
C ALA A 16 29.93 13.95 -4.43
N ALA A 17 30.42 15.13 -4.06
CA ALA A 17 31.85 15.45 -4.13
C ALA A 17 32.69 14.80 -3.01
N VAL A 18 32.07 14.46 -1.88
CA VAL A 18 32.76 13.85 -0.72
C VAL A 18 32.83 12.31 -0.84
N GLY A 19 32.02 11.70 -1.71
CA GLY A 19 32.00 10.25 -1.93
C GLY A 19 33.18 9.69 -2.73
N ALA A 20 33.95 10.52 -3.43
CA ALA A 20 35.02 10.06 -4.34
C ALA A 20 36.37 9.79 -3.65
N VAL A 21 36.55 10.18 -2.38
CA VAL A 21 37.85 10.04 -1.67
C VAL A 21 37.95 8.72 -0.88
N GLY A 22 36.86 7.94 -0.80
CA GLY A 22 36.81 6.65 -0.10
C GLY A 22 37.13 5.41 -0.94
N ALA A 23 37.67 5.57 -2.15
CA ALA A 23 37.83 4.45 -3.10
C ALA A 23 39.03 3.52 -2.82
N MET A 24 39.84 3.76 -1.78
CA MET A 24 40.96 2.89 -1.43
C MET A 24 41.14 2.79 0.09
N GLY A 25 40.29 2.01 0.75
CA GLY A 25 40.43 1.74 2.18
C GLY A 25 39.41 0.72 2.64
N VAL A 26 39.87 -0.51 2.88
CA VAL A 26 39.04 -1.60 3.40
C VAL A 26 38.53 -1.20 4.79
N GLY A 27 37.23 -0.93 4.90
CA GLY A 27 36.53 -0.95 6.18
C GLY A 27 35.63 0.25 6.45
N SER A 28 34.35 -0.07 6.67
CA SER A 28 33.37 0.61 7.53
C SER A 28 32.16 1.21 6.82
N LEU A 29 31.02 0.53 7.03
CA LEU A 29 29.64 1.04 7.03
C LEU A 29 28.96 1.31 5.68
N SER A 30 28.25 0.31 5.15
CA SER A 30 27.14 0.51 4.22
C SER A 30 25.98 -0.40 4.59
N SER A 31 25.13 0.09 5.48
CA SER A 31 23.98 -0.64 6.06
C SER A 31 22.67 -0.40 5.30
N CYS A 32 22.56 0.60 4.43
CA CYS A 32 21.29 0.90 3.73
C CYS A 32 21.56 1.57 2.36
N ALA A 33 21.98 0.78 1.38
CA ALA A 33 21.82 1.08 -0.04
C ALA A 33 21.44 -0.21 -0.74
N SER A 34 20.14 -0.51 -0.84
CA SER A 34 19.65 -1.67 -1.58
C SER A 34 19.76 -1.38 -3.08
N GLY A 35 20.94 -1.65 -3.64
CA GLY A 35 21.24 -1.46 -5.05
C GLY A 35 22.46 -2.27 -5.48
N GLY A 36 22.22 -3.52 -5.87
CA GLY A 36 22.99 -4.22 -6.91
C GLY A 36 24.29 -4.96 -6.52
N SER A 37 24.31 -6.24 -6.92
CA SER A 37 25.47 -7.10 -7.25
C SER A 37 26.40 -7.59 -6.12
N GLU A 38 26.10 -8.84 -5.74
CA GLU A 38 26.99 -9.96 -5.38
C GLU A 38 28.40 -9.66 -4.85
N THR A 39 28.67 -10.07 -3.60
CA THR A 39 29.74 -11.04 -3.26
C THR A 39 29.60 -11.41 -1.77
N GLY A 40 29.26 -12.65 -1.45
CA GLY A 40 29.23 -13.08 -0.04
C GLY A 40 28.50 -14.39 0.30
N SER A 41 28.45 -15.35 -0.61
CA SER A 41 28.07 -16.73 -0.30
C SER A 41 29.01 -17.65 -1.08
N THR A 42 29.87 -18.40 -0.40
CA THR A 42 30.72 -19.46 -0.97
C THR A 42 29.93 -20.75 -1.26
N GLY A 43 28.65 -20.62 -1.61
CA GLY A 43 27.83 -21.71 -2.12
C GLY A 43 27.69 -21.58 -3.63
N VAL A 44 27.99 -22.64 -4.37
CA VAL A 44 27.66 -22.74 -5.79
C VAL A 44 26.13 -22.74 -5.92
N TRP A 45 25.55 -21.59 -6.27
CA TRP A 45 24.14 -21.52 -6.64
C TRP A 45 23.99 -22.09 -8.05
N THR A 46 23.40 -23.27 -8.15
CA THR A 46 22.92 -23.81 -9.42
C THR A 46 21.50 -23.31 -9.62
N PRO A 47 21.18 -22.63 -10.74
CA PRO A 47 19.80 -22.32 -11.08
C PRO A 47 19.01 -23.64 -11.10
N ARG A 48 18.05 -23.78 -10.19
CA ARG A 48 17.11 -24.91 -10.24
C ARG A 48 15.95 -24.47 -11.11
N GLU A 49 15.69 -25.21 -12.19
CA GLU A 49 14.42 -25.09 -12.89
C GLU A 49 13.31 -25.55 -11.96
N LEU A 50 12.60 -24.58 -11.38
CA LEU A 50 11.40 -24.83 -10.62
C LEU A 50 10.23 -24.83 -11.60
N ASN A 51 9.51 -25.94 -11.68
CA ASN A 51 8.25 -26.01 -12.41
C ASN A 51 7.17 -25.28 -11.60
N LEU A 52 7.22 -23.95 -11.61
CA LEU A 52 6.28 -23.10 -10.89
C LEU A 52 4.96 -23.02 -11.67
N PRO A 53 3.81 -23.02 -10.97
CA PRO A 53 2.56 -22.64 -11.60
C PRO A 53 2.64 -21.20 -12.12
N PRO A 54 1.78 -20.82 -13.08
CA PRO A 54 1.72 -19.43 -13.54
C PRO A 54 1.47 -18.50 -12.35
N LEU A 55 2.37 -17.53 -12.18
CA LEU A 55 2.20 -16.47 -11.19
C LEU A 55 1.24 -15.43 -11.78
N LEU A 56 0.03 -15.39 -11.25
CA LEU A 56 -1.00 -14.45 -11.70
C LEU A 56 -0.81 -13.10 -11.03
N ASP A 57 -1.00 -12.02 -11.79
CA ASP A 57 -0.95 -10.65 -11.26
C ASP A 57 -2.21 -10.27 -10.46
N ILE A 58 -3.32 -10.95 -10.75
CA ILE A 58 -4.62 -10.80 -10.07
C ILE A 58 -5.20 -12.17 -9.71
N ALA A 59 -6.09 -12.18 -8.72
CA ALA A 59 -6.84 -13.37 -8.37
C ALA A 59 -7.72 -13.84 -9.55
N PRO A 60 -7.81 -15.14 -9.82
CA PRO A 60 -8.74 -15.69 -10.79
C PRO A 60 -10.19 -15.52 -10.32
N GLU A 61 -11.14 -15.63 -11.24
CA GLU A 61 -12.58 -15.56 -10.92
C GLU A 61 -13.01 -16.69 -9.97
N GLY A 62 -13.81 -16.34 -8.97
CA GLY A 62 -14.24 -17.24 -7.91
C GLY A 62 -15.57 -16.83 -7.29
N LYS A 63 -15.87 -17.36 -6.10
CA LYS A 63 -17.03 -16.93 -5.32
C LYS A 63 -16.85 -15.43 -4.97
N GLU A 64 -17.90 -14.64 -5.16
CA GLU A 64 -17.89 -13.23 -4.77
C GLU A 64 -17.55 -13.08 -3.28
N LEU A 65 -16.68 -12.12 -2.97
CA LEU A 65 -16.32 -11.74 -1.61
C LEU A 65 -16.77 -10.31 -1.32
N LYS A 66 -17.59 -10.18 -0.29
CA LYS A 66 -18.13 -8.89 0.18
C LYS A 66 -17.27 -8.38 1.33
N ALA A 67 -16.67 -7.22 1.14
CA ALA A 67 -15.85 -6.57 2.15
C ALA A 67 -16.62 -5.47 2.92
N GLY A 68 -16.32 -5.37 4.20
CA GLY A 68 -16.61 -4.20 5.04
C GLY A 68 -15.34 -3.43 5.34
N VAL A 69 -15.39 -2.09 5.34
CA VAL A 69 -14.23 -1.24 5.69
C VAL A 69 -14.44 -0.59 7.04
N ILE A 70 -13.53 -0.82 7.99
CA ILE A 70 -13.55 -0.20 9.32
C ILE A 70 -12.37 0.77 9.42
N GLY A 71 -12.69 2.07 9.45
CA GLY A 71 -11.72 3.15 9.40
C GLY A 71 -11.53 3.67 7.98
N CYS A 72 -12.32 4.68 7.60
CA CYS A 72 -12.35 5.31 6.28
C CYS A 72 -11.25 6.37 6.07
N GLY A 73 -10.16 6.29 6.85
CA GLY A 73 -8.98 7.13 6.68
C GLY A 73 -8.08 6.69 5.52
N GLY A 74 -6.97 7.40 5.27
CA GLY A 74 -6.12 7.14 4.11
C GLY A 74 -5.59 5.70 3.95
N ARG A 75 -5.43 4.95 5.06
CA ARG A 75 -5.01 3.54 5.00
C ARG A 75 -6.17 2.60 4.67
N GLY A 76 -7.30 2.70 5.37
CA GLY A 76 -8.47 1.86 5.07
C GLY A 76 -9.01 2.13 3.66
N SER A 77 -9.06 3.39 3.25
CA SER A 77 -9.43 3.76 1.87
C SER A 77 -8.43 3.20 0.84
N GLY A 78 -7.13 3.24 1.11
CA GLY A 78 -6.13 2.62 0.24
C GLY A 78 -6.26 1.10 0.15
N ALA A 79 -6.52 0.45 1.29
CA ALA A 79 -6.73 -0.99 1.35
C ALA A 79 -8.02 -1.41 0.61
N ALA A 80 -9.10 -0.63 0.73
CA ALA A 80 -10.34 -0.81 -0.01
C ALA A 80 -10.10 -0.80 -1.53
N PHE A 81 -9.29 0.14 -2.04
CA PHE A 81 -8.95 0.16 -3.47
C PHE A 81 -8.07 -1.02 -3.87
N ASN A 82 -7.06 -1.36 -3.07
CA ASN A 82 -6.19 -2.51 -3.34
C ASN A 82 -7.00 -3.82 -3.37
N PHE A 83 -8.00 -3.96 -2.49
CA PHE A 83 -8.92 -5.09 -2.49
C PHE A 83 -9.69 -5.15 -3.80
N LEU A 84 -10.34 -4.06 -4.23
CA LEU A 84 -11.07 -4.03 -5.51
C LEU A 84 -10.17 -4.25 -6.73
N ASP A 85 -8.88 -3.90 -6.63
CA ASP A 85 -7.88 -4.13 -7.69
C ASP A 85 -7.26 -5.52 -7.68
N ALA A 86 -7.51 -6.32 -6.63
CA ALA A 86 -6.90 -7.65 -6.49
C ALA A 86 -7.48 -8.69 -7.47
N GLY A 87 -8.67 -8.45 -8.04
CA GLY A 87 -9.28 -9.36 -9.00
C GLY A 87 -10.79 -9.14 -9.18
N PRO A 88 -11.44 -9.96 -10.03
CA PRO A 88 -12.88 -9.94 -10.23
C PRO A 88 -13.64 -10.53 -9.03
N GLY A 89 -14.94 -10.23 -8.92
CA GLY A 89 -15.80 -10.79 -7.88
C GLY A 89 -15.56 -10.20 -6.48
N LEU A 90 -15.06 -8.97 -6.40
CA LEU A 90 -14.78 -8.27 -5.15
C LEU A 90 -15.68 -7.04 -5.04
N SER A 91 -16.39 -6.91 -3.91
CA SER A 91 -17.33 -5.81 -3.67
C SER A 91 -17.17 -5.24 -2.27
N ILE A 92 -17.44 -3.95 -2.10
CA ILE A 92 -17.52 -3.29 -0.79
C ILE A 92 -18.98 -3.00 -0.51
N VAL A 93 -19.49 -3.56 0.60
CA VAL A 93 -20.93 -3.52 0.92
C VAL A 93 -21.25 -2.69 2.16
N ALA A 94 -20.27 -2.44 3.02
CA ALA A 94 -20.42 -1.61 4.21
C ALA A 94 -19.13 -0.84 4.53
N ILE A 95 -19.27 0.38 5.03
CA ILE A 95 -18.15 1.20 5.48
C ILE A 95 -18.48 1.85 6.82
N GLY A 96 -17.48 2.02 7.67
CA GLY A 96 -17.65 2.67 8.96
C GLY A 96 -16.44 3.44 9.43
N ASP A 97 -16.66 4.57 10.12
CA ASP A 97 -15.63 5.34 10.82
C ASP A 97 -16.26 6.07 12.02
N VAL A 98 -15.44 6.61 12.92
CA VAL A 98 -15.91 7.48 14.00
C VAL A 98 -16.29 8.86 13.46
N PHE A 99 -15.71 9.28 12.32
CA PHE A 99 -15.90 10.61 11.74
C PHE A 99 -16.68 10.57 10.41
N GLN A 100 -17.74 11.38 10.31
CA GLN A 100 -18.63 11.44 9.14
C GLN A 100 -17.90 11.84 7.85
N ASP A 101 -17.02 12.85 7.93
CA ASP A 101 -16.28 13.36 6.77
C ASP A 101 -15.45 12.28 6.08
N ARG A 102 -14.94 11.30 6.84
CA ARG A 102 -14.17 10.18 6.30
C ARG A 102 -15.04 9.16 5.59
N VAL A 103 -16.22 8.86 6.14
CA VAL A 103 -17.20 7.97 5.53
C VAL A 103 -17.66 8.56 4.19
N ASP A 104 -18.01 9.84 4.18
CA ASP A 104 -18.46 10.55 2.97
C ASP A 104 -17.37 10.62 1.90
N ASP A 105 -16.13 10.91 2.31
CA ASP A 105 -14.96 10.95 1.43
C ASP A 105 -14.67 9.58 0.80
N LEU A 106 -14.67 8.49 1.59
CA LEU A 106 -14.49 7.14 1.04
C LEU A 106 -15.65 6.76 0.13
N LYS A 107 -16.90 6.99 0.53
CA LYS A 107 -18.10 6.71 -0.28
C LYS A 107 -18.02 7.37 -1.65
N THR A 108 -17.67 8.67 -1.67
CA THR A 108 -17.50 9.44 -2.90
C THR A 108 -16.39 8.86 -3.77
N LYS A 109 -15.23 8.55 -3.18
CA LYS A 109 -14.09 7.98 -3.93
C LYS A 109 -14.40 6.59 -4.50
N LEU A 110 -15.15 5.74 -3.78
CA LEU A 110 -15.57 4.43 -4.26
C LEU A 110 -16.49 4.56 -5.48
N LYS A 111 -17.46 5.48 -5.43
CA LYS A 111 -18.34 5.78 -6.55
C LYS A 111 -17.56 6.33 -7.74
N ASP A 112 -16.74 7.36 -7.54
CA ASP A 112 -16.07 8.07 -8.64
C ASP A 112 -14.99 7.23 -9.33
N ARG A 113 -14.24 6.42 -8.57
CA ARG A 113 -13.06 5.71 -9.09
C ARG A 113 -13.32 4.25 -9.47
N LYS A 114 -14.29 3.61 -8.83
CA LYS A 114 -14.57 2.18 -9.00
C LYS A 114 -16.03 1.90 -9.37
N ASN A 115 -16.88 2.93 -9.45
CA ASN A 115 -18.32 2.78 -9.68
C ASN A 115 -18.98 1.83 -8.66
N VAL A 116 -18.49 1.87 -7.42
CA VAL A 116 -19.04 1.09 -6.29
C VAL A 116 -19.90 2.01 -5.46
N GLU A 117 -21.19 1.70 -5.37
CA GLU A 117 -22.14 2.42 -4.52
C GLU A 117 -22.41 1.63 -3.26
N VAL A 118 -22.03 2.20 -2.11
CA VAL A 118 -22.39 1.66 -0.79
C VAL A 118 -23.73 2.28 -0.38
N PRO A 119 -24.76 1.46 -0.07
CA PRO A 119 -26.04 1.95 0.40
C PRO A 119 -25.88 2.85 1.63
N GLU A 120 -26.74 3.86 1.78
CA GLU A 120 -26.66 4.82 2.90
C GLU A 120 -26.85 4.10 4.25
N GLU A 121 -27.73 3.10 4.29
CA GLU A 121 -27.98 2.25 5.44
C GLU A 121 -26.76 1.42 5.87
N ASN A 122 -25.77 1.26 4.99
CA ASN A 122 -24.53 0.54 5.24
C ASN A 122 -23.31 1.47 5.42
N CYS A 123 -23.56 2.77 5.59
CA CYS A 123 -22.56 3.77 5.97
C CYS A 123 -22.73 4.12 7.45
N PHE A 124 -21.81 3.68 8.29
CA PHE A 124 -21.94 3.79 9.74
C PHE A 124 -20.99 4.81 10.32
N VAL A 125 -21.49 5.67 11.22
CA VAL A 125 -20.68 6.67 11.92
C VAL A 125 -20.82 6.53 13.42
N GLY A 126 -19.68 6.53 14.12
CA GLY A 126 -19.60 6.49 15.58
C GLY A 126 -18.64 5.42 16.10
N PHE A 127 -18.50 5.35 17.42
CA PHE A 127 -17.65 4.33 18.08
C PHE A 127 -18.20 2.91 17.93
N ASP A 128 -19.49 2.76 17.65
CA ASP A 128 -20.17 1.49 17.39
C ASP A 128 -20.19 1.11 15.90
N ALA A 129 -19.57 1.92 15.02
CA ALA A 129 -19.58 1.67 13.58
C ALA A 129 -18.92 0.33 13.22
N PHE A 130 -17.89 -0.10 13.96
CA PHE A 130 -17.21 -1.36 13.69
C PHE A 130 -18.13 -2.58 13.89
N GLU A 131 -18.99 -2.55 14.91
CA GLU A 131 -19.99 -3.61 15.17
C GLU A 131 -21.00 -3.67 14.03
N LYS A 132 -21.51 -2.50 13.62
CA LYS A 132 -22.47 -2.39 12.51
C LYS A 132 -21.91 -2.87 11.18
N VAL A 133 -20.63 -2.58 10.89
CA VAL A 133 -19.96 -3.08 9.67
C VAL A 133 -19.84 -4.61 9.69
N ILE A 134 -19.50 -5.20 10.84
CA ILE A 134 -19.40 -6.66 11.00
C ILE A 134 -20.79 -7.30 10.82
N ASP A 135 -21.83 -6.71 11.39
CA ASP A 135 -23.20 -7.21 11.30
C ASP A 135 -23.86 -7.02 9.91
N ALA A 136 -23.23 -6.25 9.02
CA ALA A 136 -23.74 -5.96 7.67
C ALA A 136 -23.63 -7.13 6.68
N GLY A 137 -23.26 -8.33 7.13
CA GLY A 137 -23.19 -9.53 6.29
C GLY A 137 -21.98 -9.56 5.36
N VAL A 138 -20.83 -9.16 5.90
CA VAL A 138 -19.53 -9.14 5.20
C VAL A 138 -18.79 -10.47 5.34
N ASP A 139 -18.02 -10.85 4.33
CA ASP A 139 -17.15 -12.03 4.36
C ASP A 139 -15.75 -11.68 4.91
N VAL A 140 -15.30 -10.45 4.69
CA VAL A 140 -13.96 -9.95 5.04
C VAL A 140 -14.04 -8.53 5.60
N ILE A 141 -13.20 -8.24 6.58
CA ILE A 141 -12.99 -6.89 7.11
C ILE A 141 -11.67 -6.32 6.60
N ILE A 142 -11.72 -5.07 6.15
CA ILE A 142 -10.60 -4.22 5.76
C ILE A 142 -10.38 -3.14 6.81
#